data_AF-A0A7U4PCL2-F1
#
_entry.id   AF-A0A7U4PCL2-F1
#
_cell.length_a   1.000
_cell.length_b   1.000
_cell.length_c   1.000
_cell.angle_alpha   90.00
_cell.angle_beta   90.00
_cell.angle_gamma   90.00
#
_symmetry.space_group_name_H-M   'P 1'
#
loop_
_entity.id
_entity.type
_entity.pdbx_description
1 polymer ?
#
loop_
_entity_poly.entity_id
_entity_poly.type
_entity_poly.pdbx_seq_one_letter_code
_entity_poly.pdbx_strand_id
1 'polypeptide(L)' 'MVEFEVDWKKAPKAARWWAMDANGEAHWFLAPNVAAYTDFWFSEPIRAPSFGFMGDWRKSLTERP' A
#
# COMPACT_ATOMS: atom_id res chain seq x y z
N MET A 1 2.75 1.92 22.89
CA MET A 1 2.84 1.76 21.43
C MET A 1 1.41 1.60 20.94
N VAL A 2 0.93 2.50 20.07
CA VAL A 2 -0.37 2.29 19.44
C VAL A 2 -0.14 1.24 18.37
N GLU A 3 -0.76 0.07 18.54
CA GLU A 3 -0.78 -0.97 17.53
C GLU A 3 -1.62 -0.44 16.35
N PHE A 4 -1.03 -0.36 15.17
CA PHE A 4 -1.74 0.06 13.96
C PHE A 4 -2.20 -1.19 13.22
N GLU A 5 -3.42 -1.16 12.70
CA GLU A 5 -3.96 -2.23 11.87
C GLU A 5 -4.49 -1.63 10.56
N VAL A 6 -4.07 -2.21 9.45
CA VAL A 6 -4.51 -1.80 8.12
C VAL A 6 -5.91 -2.36 7.86
N ASP A 7 -6.92 -1.49 7.76
CA ASP A 7 -8.27 -1.90 7.41
C ASP A 7 -8.38 -2.18 5.91
N TRP A 8 -8.12 -3.44 5.53
CA TRP A 8 -8.18 -3.92 4.15
C TRP A 8 -9.59 -3.87 3.53
N LYS A 9 -10.66 -3.62 4.31
CA LYS A 9 -11.99 -3.41 3.75
C LYS A 9 -12.10 -2.09 2.98
N LYS A 10 -11.21 -1.13 3.27
CA LYS A 10 -11.09 0.15 2.55
C LYS A 10 -10.18 0.07 1.33
N ALA A 11 -9.47 -1.05 1.15
CA ALA A 11 -8.56 -1.22 0.05
C ALA A 11 -9.32 -1.51 -1.26
N PRO A 12 -8.85 -0.97 -2.40
CA PRO A 12 -9.29 -1.41 -3.72
C PRO A 12 -9.18 -2.95 -3.85
N LYS A 13 -10.07 -3.57 -4.64
CA LYS A 13 -10.10 -5.04 -4.78
C LYS A 13 -8.74 -5.62 -5.21
N ALA A 14 -8.01 -4.90 -6.07
CA ALA A 14 -6.71 -5.31 -6.60
C ALA A 14 -5.51 -4.88 -5.72
N ALA A 15 -5.74 -4.19 -4.60
CA ALA A 15 -4.66 -3.80 -3.70
C ALA A 15 -4.01 -5.04 -3.07
N ARG A 16 -2.68 -5.08 -3.15
CA ARG A 16 -1.85 -6.15 -2.60
C ARG A 16 -0.96 -5.67 -1.45
N TRP A 17 -0.53 -4.42 -1.49
CA TRP A 17 0.28 -3.82 -0.42
C TRP A 17 -0.27 -2.47 0.02
N TRP A 18 0.05 -2.11 1.25
CA TRP A 18 -0.11 -0.78 1.83
C TRP A 18 1.26 -0.29 2.31
N ALA A 19 1.61 0.96 2.04
CA ALA A 19 2.81 1.58 2.62
C ALA A 19 2.66 3.09 2.72
N MET A 20 3.47 3.68 3.60
CA MET A 20 3.65 5.12 3.76
C MET A 20 4.92 5.57 3.05
N ASP A 21 4.86 6.73 2.40
CA ASP A 21 6.02 7.36 1.78
C ASP A 21 6.77 8.30 2.75
N ALA A 22 7.87 8.89 2.28
CA ALA A 22 8.68 9.80 3.07
C ALA A 22 7.97 11.12 3.45
N ASN A 23 6.86 11.44 2.78
CA ASN A 23 6.04 12.63 3.09
C ASN A 23 4.95 12.33 4.12
N GLY A 24 4.84 11.07 4.59
CA GLY A 24 3.81 10.65 5.51
C GLY A 24 2.47 10.34 4.84
N GLU A 25 2.42 10.26 3.51
CA GLU A 25 1.21 9.85 2.80
C GLU A 25 1.17 8.33 2.66
N ALA A 26 0.00 7.75 2.90
CA ALA A 26 -0.22 6.32 2.75
C ALA A 26 -0.84 6.00 1.39
N HIS A 27 -0.44 4.87 0.83
CA HIS A 27 -0.86 4.42 -0.49
C HIS A 27 -1.12 2.92 -0.53
N TRP A 28 -2.10 2.52 -1.34
CA TRP A 28 -2.30 1.16 -1.79
C TRP A 28 -1.49 0.91 -3.06
N PHE A 29 -0.80 -0.22 -3.11
CA PHE A 29 -0.10 -0.71 -4.29
C PHE A 29 -0.78 -1.99 -4.78
N LEU A 30 -1.00 -2.06 -6.08
CA LEU A 30 -1.68 -3.17 -6.72
C LEU A 30 -0.65 -4.19 -7.20
N ALA A 31 -1.06 -5.47 -7.21
CA ALA A 31 -0.33 -6.46 -7.97
C ALA A 31 -0.33 -6.06 -9.46
N PRO A 32 0.78 -6.29 -10.20
CA PRO A 32 0.82 -5.95 -11.61
C PRO A 32 -0.26 -6.74 -12.34
N ASN A 33 -1.05 -6.06 -13.14
CA ASN A 33 -1.75 -6.73 -14.22
C ASN A 33 -0.71 -6.97 -15.32
N VAL A 34 -0.05 -8.13 -15.29
CA VAL A 34 0.89 -8.52 -16.35
C VAL A 34 0.07 -8.74 -17.62
N ALA A 35 -0.17 -7.67 -18.37
CA ALA A 35 -0.55 -7.80 -19.76
C ALA A 35 0.57 -8.57 -20.46
N ALA A 36 0.22 -9.54 -21.32
CA ALA A 36 1.18 -10.47 -21.94
C ALA A 36 2.30 -9.83 -22.79
N TYR A 37 2.40 -8.49 -22.81
CA TYR A 37 3.22 -7.70 -23.73
C TYR A 37 4.01 -6.57 -23.06
N THR A 38 4.12 -6.51 -21.72
CA THR A 38 4.89 -5.44 -21.05
C THR A 38 5.89 -5.99 -20.04
N ASP A 39 7.17 -5.70 -20.26
CA ASP A 39 8.29 -6.05 -19.36
C ASP A 39 8.43 -5.09 -18.15
N PHE A 40 7.45 -4.20 -17.94
CA PHE A 40 7.48 -3.19 -16.89
C PHE A 40 6.38 -3.43 -15.86
N TRP A 41 6.77 -3.51 -14.58
CA TRP A 41 5.86 -3.59 -13.45
C TRP A 41 5.66 -2.18 -12.88
N PHE A 42 4.47 -1.63 -13.08
CA PHE A 42 4.07 -0.37 -12.44
C PHE A 42 2.64 -0.45 -11.94
N SER A 43 2.45 -0.03 -10.70
CA SER A 43 1.13 0.27 -10.14
C SER A 43 1.16 1.74 -9.77
N GLU A 44 0.22 2.51 -10.32
CA GLU A 44 -0.03 3.84 -9.76
C GLU A 44 -0.40 3.69 -8.28
N PRO A 45 0.22 4.45 -7.37
CA PRO A 45 -0.15 4.44 -5.97
C PRO A 45 -1.55 5.04 -5.82
N ILE A 46 -2.47 4.29 -5.19
CA ILE A 46 -3.80 4.80 -4.88
C ILE A 46 -3.78 5.30 -3.44
N ARG A 47 -4.16 6.57 -3.21
CA ARG A 47 -4.16 7.16 -1.87
C ARG A 47 -4.95 6.31 -0.87
N ALA A 48 -4.36 6.09 0.30
CA ALA A 48 -4.91 5.31 1.39
C ALA A 48 -5.00 6.14 2.69
N PRO A 49 -5.88 5.77 3.64
CA PRO A 49 -5.79 6.27 5.01
C PRO A 49 -4.46 5.86 5.66
N SER A 50 -3.92 6.70 6.54
CA SER A 50 -2.68 6.41 7.28
C SER A 50 -2.87 5.39 8.41
N PHE A 51 -4.12 5.10 8.79
CA PHE A 51 -4.48 4.22 9.92
C PHE A 51 -3.80 4.58 11.25
N GLY A 52 -3.34 5.82 11.40
CA GLY A 52 -2.61 6.27 12.58
C GLY A 52 -1.18 5.72 12.68
N PHE A 53 -0.60 5.20 11.59
CA PHE A 53 0.80 4.80 11.57
C PHE A 53 1.71 6.02 11.86
N MET A 54 2.55 5.90 12.89
CA MET A 54 3.50 6.94 13.33
C MET A 54 4.95 6.42 13.38
N GLY A 55 5.26 5.37 12.62
CA GLY A 55 6.57 4.72 12.60
C GLY A 55 7.50 5.21 11.49
N ASP A 56 8.66 4.56 11.37
CA ASP A 56 9.54 4.73 10.21
C ASP A 56 8.81 4.24 8.94
N TRP A 57 8.60 5.14 7.98
CA TRP A 57 7.92 4.83 6.72
C TRP A 57 8.56 3.65 5.98
N ARG A 58 9.88 3.43 6.14
CA ARG A 58 10.60 2.31 5.54
C ARG A 58 10.15 0.94 6.06
N LYS A 59 9.49 0.92 7.22
CA LYS A 59 8.96 -0.28 7.87
C LYS A 59 7.44 -0.42 7.73
N SER A 60 6.80 0.47 6.97
CA SER A 60 5.34 0.51 6.83
C SER A 60 4.77 -0.52 5.85
N LEU A 61 5.62 -1.15 5.02
CA LEU A 61 5.19 -2.09 3.98
C LEU A 61 4.42 -3.26 4.61
N THR A 62 3.12 -3.28 4.36
CA THR A 62 2.19 -4.29 4.85
C THR A 62 1.56 -5.00 3.66
N GLU A 63 1.71 -6.32 3.60
CA GLU A 63 1.05 -7.15 2.59
C GLU A 63 -0.36 -7.54 3.05
N ARG A 64 -1.29 -7.61 2.10
CA ARG A 64 -2.65 -8.05 2.37
C ARG A 64 -2.68 -9.52 2.83
N PRO A 65 -3.36 -9.84 3.95
CA PRO A 65 -3.59 -11.22 4.40
C PRO A 65 -4.26 -12.10 3.35
#